data_AF-A0A4U2ZPL0-F1
#
_entry.id   AF-A0A4U2ZPL0-F1
#
_cell.length_a   1.000
_cell.length_b   1.000
_cell.length_c   1.000
_cell.angle_alpha   90.00
_cell.angle_beta   90.00
_cell.angle_gamma   90.00
#
_symmetry.space_group_name_H-M   'P 1'
#
loop_
_entity.id
_entity.type
_entity.pdbx_description
1 polymer ?
#
loop_
_entity_poly.entity_id
_entity_poly.type
_entity_poly.pdbx_seq_one_letter_code
_entity_poly.pdbx_strand_id
1 'polypeptide(L)'
;KSEDPSEIVDIGAVKIEASTMKVIGEFSELVKPSARLTRHTTKLTGITKKDLIGVEKFPQIIEKFIQFIGEDSVFVSWGREDYRF
;
A
#
# COMPACT_ATOMS: atom_id res chain seq x y z
N LYS A 1 9.90 16.23 -13.68
CA LYS A 1 9.43 14.88 -13.31
C LYS A 1 10.61 13.92 -13.47
N SER A 2 10.83 12.98 -12.55
CA SER A 2 11.81 11.92 -12.76
C SER A 2 11.36 11.03 -13.91
N GLU A 3 12.30 10.39 -14.60
CA GLU A 3 11.99 9.34 -15.59
C GLU A 3 11.62 8.02 -14.91
N ASP A 4 11.84 7.89 -13.61
CA ASP A 4 11.47 6.71 -12.84
C ASP A 4 9.93 6.51 -12.82
N PRO A 5 9.45 5.26 -12.95
CA PRO A 5 8.03 4.94 -12.89
C PRO A 5 7.46 5.26 -11.50
N SER A 6 6.21 5.74 -11.46
CA SER A 6 5.46 5.87 -10.21
C SER A 6 4.77 4.54 -9.92
N GLU A 7 5.23 3.83 -8.90
CA GLU A 7 4.70 2.53 -8.50
C GLU A 7 4.31 2.56 -7.02
N ILE A 8 3.25 1.82 -6.67
CA ILE A 8 2.89 1.57 -5.27
C ILE A 8 3.96 0.64 -4.67
N VAL A 9 4.52 1.02 -3.51
CA VAL A 9 5.59 0.28 -2.81
C VAL A 9 5.19 -0.19 -1.41
N ASP A 10 4.04 0.26 -0.92
CA ASP A 10 3.49 -0.04 0.40
C ASP A 10 1.97 0.20 0.38
N ILE A 11 1.21 -0.66 1.05
CA ILE A 11 -0.24 -0.53 1.23
C ILE A 11 -0.55 -0.74 2.70
N GLY A 12 -0.99 0.33 3.37
CA GLY A 12 -1.46 0.32 4.74
C GLY A 12 -2.95 0.66 4.82
N ALA A 13 -3.72 -0.10 5.60
CA ALA A 13 -5.12 0.20 5.86
C ALA A 13 -5.60 -0.34 7.21
N VAL A 14 -6.63 0.31 7.74
CA VAL A 14 -7.35 -0.13 8.94
C VAL A 14 -8.81 -0.30 8.58
N LYS A 15 -9.39 -1.45 8.93
CA LYS A 15 -10.81 -1.73 8.73
C LYS A 15 -11.58 -1.41 10.01
N ILE A 16 -12.61 -0.59 9.88
CA ILE A 16 -13.40 -0.08 11.01
C ILE A 16 -14.85 -0.53 10.85
N GLU A 17 -15.43 -1.08 11.92
CA GLU A 17 -16.87 -1.33 11.99
C GLU A 17 -17.61 0.00 12.20
N ALA A 18 -18.43 0.40 11.23
CA ALA A 18 -19.05 1.73 11.21
C ALA A 18 -19.99 2.02 12.40
N SER A 19 -20.65 1.00 12.95
CA SER A 19 -21.61 1.18 14.05
C SER A 19 -20.93 1.39 15.40
N THR A 20 -19.76 0.79 15.62
CA THR A 20 -19.07 0.82 16.91
C THR A 20 -17.78 1.63 16.89
N MET A 21 -17.32 2.03 15.70
CA MET A 21 -16.04 2.67 15.45
C MET A 21 -14.83 1.84 15.92
N LYS A 22 -15.00 0.53 16.09
CA LYS A 22 -13.92 -0.37 16.48
C LYS A 22 -13.08 -0.74 15.28
N VAL A 23 -11.77 -0.80 15.48
CA VAL A 23 -10.85 -1.44 14.54
C VAL A 23 -11.08 -2.95 14.57
N ILE A 24 -11.41 -3.51 13.41
CA ILE A 24 -11.70 -4.95 13.23
C ILE A 24 -10.69 -5.64 12.33
N GLY A 25 -9.72 -4.90 11.80
CA GLY A 25 -8.64 -5.46 11.00
C GLY A 25 -7.60 -4.41 10.64
N GLU A 26 -6.39 -4.88 10.40
CA GLU A 26 -5.26 -4.09 9.92
C GLU A 26 -4.62 -4.81 8.75
N PHE A 27 -4.18 -4.05 7.76
CA PHE A 27 -3.43 -4.52 6.61
C PHE A 27 -2.19 -3.65 6.45
N SER A 28 -1.04 -4.30 6.31
CA SER A 28 0.24 -3.63 6.11
C SER A 28 1.15 -4.58 5.34
N GLU A 29 1.32 -4.29 4.05
CA GLU A 29 2.12 -5.13 3.14
C GLU A 29 2.95 -4.23 2.22
N LEU A 30 4.24 -4.52 2.14
CA LEU A 30 5.12 -3.92 1.14
C LEU A 30 4.81 -4.47 -0.24
N VAL A 31 5.08 -3.66 -1.27
CA VAL A 31 4.95 -4.06 -2.68
C VAL A 31 6.31 -3.97 -3.34
N LYS A 32 6.71 -5.03 -4.04
CA LYS A 32 7.98 -5.06 -4.75
C LYS A 32 7.89 -4.22 -6.03
N PRO A 33 8.63 -3.09 -6.12
CA PRO A 33 8.67 -2.28 -7.33
C PRO A 33 9.42 -3.00 -8.46
N SER A 34 9.13 -2.62 -9.71
CA SER A 34 9.88 -3.09 -10.87
C SER A 34 11.23 -2.39 -11.01
N ALA A 35 11.30 -1.13 -10.59
CA ALA A 35 12.52 -0.33 -10.56
C ALA A 35 13.16 -0.30 -9.16
N ARG A 36 14.42 0.12 -9.08
CA ARG A 36 15.10 0.32 -7.79
C ARG A 36 14.54 1.57 -7.11
N LEU A 37 14.29 1.48 -5.80
CA LEU A 37 13.96 2.66 -5.00
C LEU A 37 15.05 3.74 -5.14
N THR A 38 14.60 4.97 -5.42
CA THR A 38 15.48 6.13 -5.43
C THR A 38 15.89 6.48 -4.00
N ARG A 39 17.02 7.19 -3.86
CA ARG A 39 17.45 7.71 -2.55
C ARG A 39 16.40 8.62 -1.91
N HIS A 40 15.66 9.37 -2.72
CA HIS A 40 14.60 10.24 -2.25
C HIS A 40 13.44 9.43 -1.66
N THR A 41 12.96 8.41 -2.38
CA THR A 41 11.87 7.51 -1.93
C THR A 41 12.24 6.80 -0.63
N THR A 42 13.45 6.23 -0.54
CA THR A 42 13.92 5.59 0.71
C THR A 42 14.00 6.59 1.88
N LYS A 43 14.42 7.83 1.63
CA LYS A 43 14.45 8.86 2.70
C LYS A 43 13.05 9.24 3.17
N LEU A 44 12.08 9.30 2.25
CA LEU A 44 10.70 9.71 2.54
C LEU A 44 9.92 8.61 3.27
N THR A 45 10.05 7.36 2.82
CA THR A 45 9.24 6.22 3.28
C THR A 45 9.96 5.38 4.34
N GLY A 46 11.29 5.45 4.43
CA GLY A 46 12.10 4.55 5.26
C GLY A 46 12.36 3.18 4.63
N ILE A 47 11.67 2.82 3.54
CA ILE A 47 11.77 1.50 2.90
C ILE A 47 13.15 1.33 2.26
N THR A 48 13.84 0.25 2.65
CA THR A 48 15.16 -0.11 2.16
C THR A 48 15.10 -1.26 1.16
N LYS A 49 16.19 -1.46 0.41
CA LYS A 49 16.33 -2.62 -0.48
C LYS A 49 16.27 -3.96 0.26
N LYS A 50 16.62 -3.99 1.55
CA LYS A 50 16.58 -5.22 2.36
C LYS A 50 15.14 -5.60 2.70
N ASP A 51 14.30 -4.61 2.97
CA ASP A 51 12.88 -4.81 3.29
C ASP A 51 12.10 -5.38 2.11
N LEU A 52 12.59 -5.18 0.88
CA LEU A 52 12.00 -5.69 -0.37
C LEU A 52 12.45 -7.11 -0.76
N ILE A 53 13.31 -7.76 0.03
CA ILE A 53 13.75 -9.13 -0.24
C ILE A 53 12.58 -10.08 0.05
N GLY A 54 12.17 -10.85 -0.96
CA GLY A 54 11.06 -11.81 -0.83
C GLY A 54 9.66 -11.19 -0.86
N VAL A 55 9.55 -9.86 -0.99
CA VAL A 55 8.27 -9.16 -1.12
C VAL A 55 7.63 -9.46 -2.49
N GLU A 56 6.31 -9.62 -2.48
CA GLU A 56 5.51 -9.92 -3.67
C GLU A 56 5.27 -8.68 -4.54
N LYS A 57 4.94 -8.90 -5.82
CA LYS A 57 4.59 -7.80 -6.74
C LYS A 57 3.18 -7.30 -6.48
N PHE A 58 2.86 -6.14 -7.06
CA PHE A 58 1.57 -5.48 -6.90
C PHE A 58 0.34 -6.38 -7.14
N PRO A 59 0.27 -7.20 -8.22
CA PRO A 59 -0.92 -8.03 -8.46
C PRO A 59 -1.26 -8.98 -7.29
N GLN A 60 -0.25 -9.57 -6.66
CA GLN A 60 -0.44 -10.47 -5.53
C GLN A 60 -0.86 -9.71 -4.26
N ILE A 61 -0.24 -8.55 -3.99
CA ILE A 61 -0.55 -7.77 -2.80
C ILE A 61 -1.94 -7.13 -2.90
N ILE A 62 -2.34 -6.64 -4.08
CA ILE A 62 -3.67 -6.06 -4.27
C ILE A 62 -4.77 -7.12 -4.17
N GLU A 63 -4.53 -8.36 -4.62
CA GLU A 63 -5.47 -9.46 -4.40
C GLU A 63 -5.69 -9.74 -2.90
N LYS A 64 -4.60 -9.79 -2.11
CA LYS A 64 -4.71 -9.90 -0.64
C LYS A 64 -5.47 -8.72 -0.03
N PHE A 65 -5.21 -7.51 -0.52
CA PHE A 65 -5.89 -6.31 -0.04
C PHE A 65 -7.40 -6.33 -0.36
N ILE A 66 -7.77 -6.77 -1.57
CA ILE A 66 -9.18 -6.94 -1.97
C ILE A 66 -9.87 -7.99 -1.09
N GLN A 67 -9.18 -9.07 -0.73
CA GLN A 67 -9.72 -10.06 0.21
C GLN A 67 -9.89 -9.49 1.62
N PHE A 68 -8.94 -8.65 2.08
CA PHE A 68 -9.01 -7.98 3.38
C PHE A 68 -10.19 -7.01 3.49
N ILE A 69 -10.41 -6.18 2.46
CA ILE A 69 -11.56 -5.25 2.45
C ILE A 69 -12.88 -6.01 2.41
N GLY A 70 -12.98 -7.13 1.68
CA GLY A 70 -14.22 -7.86 1.48
C GLY A 70 -15.29 -7.05 0.74
N GLU A 71 -16.52 -7.55 0.75
CA GLU A 71 -17.67 -6.89 0.11
C GLU A 71 -18.21 -5.75 0.99
N ASP A 72 -18.95 -4.81 0.38
CA ASP A 72 -19.66 -3.71 1.06
C ASP A 72 -18.83 -2.78 1.96
N SER A 73 -17.58 -2.51 1.58
CA SER A 73 -16.72 -1.53 2.26
C SER A 73 -16.73 -0.16 1.59
N VAL A 74 -16.68 0.90 2.39
CA VAL A 74 -16.45 2.27 1.92
C VAL A 74 -14.98 2.63 2.14
N PHE A 75 -14.33 3.11 1.08
CA PHE A 75 -12.95 3.59 1.16
C PHE A 75 -12.88 5.03 1.68
N VAL A 76 -12.00 5.24 2.65
CA VAL A 76 -11.62 6.56 3.15
C VAL A 76 -10.12 6.71 2.95
N SER A 77 -9.72 7.72 2.16
CA SER A 77 -8.32 8.06 1.92
C SER A 77 -7.99 9.45 2.45
N TRP A 78 -6.70 9.77 2.57
CA TRP A 78 -6.25 11.08 3.03
C TRP A 78 -6.31 12.14 1.91
N GLY A 79 -6.22 11.71 0.65
CA GLY A 79 -6.34 12.61 -0.48
C GLY A 79 -6.62 11.91 -1.80
N ARG A 80 -6.71 12.73 -2.86
CA ARG A 80 -6.91 12.24 -4.23
C ARG A 80 -5.73 11.44 -4.77
N GLU A 81 -4.54 11.71 -4.26
CA GLU A 81 -3.30 11.04 -4.69
C GLU A 81 -3.34 9.54 -4.37
N ASP A 82 -4.07 9.11 -3.33
CA ASP A 82 -4.10 7.70 -2.90
C ASP A 82 -4.83 6.77 -3.89
N TYR A 83 -5.79 7.30 -4.67
CA TYR A 83 -6.59 6.50 -5.62
C TYR A 83 -6.40 6.92 -7.07
N ARG A 84 -5.52 7.91 -7.32
CA ARG A 84 -5.23 8.45 -8.64
C ARG A 84 -3.84 8.01 -9.10
N PHE A 85 -3.65 6.69 -9.17
CA PHE A 85 -2.45 6.05 -9.72
C PHE A 85 -2.71 5.52 -11.13
#